data_AF-A0A2E8DV07-F1
#
_entry.id   AF-A0A2E8DV07-F1
#
_cell.length_a   1.000
_cell.length_b   1.000
_cell.length_c   1.000
_cell.angle_alpha   90.00
_cell.angle_beta   90.00
_cell.angle_gamma   90.00
#
_symmetry.space_group_name_H-M   'P 1'
#
loop_
_entity.id
_entity.type
_entity.pdbx_description
1 polymer ?
#
loop_
_entity_poly.entity_id
_entity_poly.type
_entity_poly.pdbx_seq_one_letter_code
_entity_poly.pdbx_strand_id
1 'polypeptide(L)'
;MLLSNINAEILFEEDFEGGKLDEKKWHPKAEWKIIKPEEKLAALGKGVMDTAGGEANTTKEKNFKDFIFEADFNAKKGGSLTGFVFGAQDLANNFYMHQISATGSNHTPNHLRWHIRLKGAWQVFPIAFLKGEKVDPEVWYRSRWIVKNFNFKVFVLESEDFWKNPRGAQMRKIADWTDKSRQFRSGAVGFRASGGEHMRYDNVLVYDIGDDPFSVDPSTKLSTVWGELKMEQ
;
A
#
# COMPACT_ATOMS: atom_id res chain seq x y z
N MET A 1 -34.72 9.65 -15.63
CA MET A 1 -33.77 9.81 -14.51
C MET A 1 -32.52 9.03 -14.91
N LEU A 2 -31.45 9.71 -15.33
CA LEU A 2 -30.20 9.06 -15.70
C LEU A 2 -29.51 8.66 -14.40
N LEU A 3 -29.43 7.35 -14.13
CA LEU A 3 -28.52 6.81 -13.12
C LEU A 3 -27.10 7.04 -13.66
N SER A 4 -26.43 8.08 -13.15
CA SER A 4 -24.99 8.22 -13.36
C SER A 4 -24.32 7.08 -12.59
N ASN A 5 -23.83 6.07 -13.30
CA ASN A 5 -22.96 5.04 -12.74
C ASN A 5 -21.67 5.74 -12.27
N ILE A 6 -21.51 5.93 -10.97
CA ILE A 6 -20.30 6.49 -10.37
C ILE A 6 -19.30 5.32 -10.27
N ASN A 7 -18.49 5.14 -11.32
CA ASN A 7 -17.38 4.18 -11.28
C ASN A 7 -16.17 4.85 -10.61
N ALA A 8 -15.40 4.07 -9.86
CA ALA A 8 -14.11 4.54 -9.36
C ALA A 8 -13.13 4.79 -10.52
N GLU A 9 -12.44 5.93 -10.47
CA GLU A 9 -11.39 6.33 -11.40
C GLU A 9 -10.03 5.83 -10.90
N ILE A 10 -9.31 5.08 -11.74
CA ILE A 10 -7.93 4.68 -11.46
C ILE A 10 -7.04 5.91 -11.64
N LEU A 11 -6.33 6.26 -10.57
CA LEU A 11 -5.44 7.41 -10.51
C LEU A 11 -3.97 7.01 -10.72
N PHE A 12 -3.62 5.77 -10.37
CA PHE A 12 -2.26 5.24 -10.51
C PHE A 12 -2.25 3.71 -10.44
N GLU A 13 -1.37 3.08 -11.21
CA GLU A 13 -1.11 1.65 -11.15
C GLU A 13 0.35 1.33 -11.43
N GLU A 14 0.86 0.26 -10.81
CA GLU A 14 2.19 -0.29 -11.04
C GLU A 14 2.24 -1.76 -10.62
N ASP A 15 2.67 -2.63 -11.52
CA ASP A 15 2.81 -4.07 -11.30
C ASP A 15 4.27 -4.54 -11.44
N PHE A 16 5.21 -3.62 -11.69
CA PHE A 16 6.65 -3.84 -11.79
C PHE A 16 7.09 -4.87 -12.83
N GLU A 17 6.22 -5.22 -13.78
CA GLU A 17 6.46 -6.28 -14.77
C GLU A 17 7.53 -5.91 -15.80
N GLY A 18 7.81 -4.60 -15.95
CA GLY A 18 8.85 -4.09 -16.85
C GLY A 18 10.28 -4.42 -16.45
N GLY A 19 10.51 -5.07 -15.29
CA GLY A 19 11.83 -5.51 -14.82
C GLY A 19 12.79 -4.40 -14.38
N LYS A 20 12.34 -3.14 -14.43
CA LYS A 20 13.02 -1.95 -13.91
C LYS A 20 11.99 -0.95 -13.43
N LEU A 21 12.40 -0.05 -12.53
CA LEU A 21 11.52 1.00 -12.02
C LEU A 21 11.08 1.90 -13.19
N ASP A 22 9.78 2.12 -13.36
CA ASP A 22 9.29 3.12 -14.31
C ASP A 22 9.56 4.52 -13.75
N GLU A 23 10.68 5.11 -14.15
CA GLU A 23 11.07 6.46 -13.75
C GLU A 23 10.13 7.54 -14.29
N LYS A 24 9.15 7.25 -15.16
CA LYS A 24 8.08 8.19 -15.48
C LYS A 24 7.05 8.26 -14.35
N LYS A 25 6.83 7.15 -13.65
CA LYS A 25 5.88 7.01 -12.53
C LYS A 25 6.52 7.32 -11.19
N TRP A 26 7.77 6.91 -10.99
CA TRP A 26 8.47 6.98 -9.70
C TRP A 26 9.69 7.88 -9.75
N HIS A 27 10.06 8.43 -8.58
CA HIS A 27 11.38 9.01 -8.43
C HIS A 27 12.45 7.91 -8.41
N PRO A 28 13.59 8.09 -9.12
CA PRO A 28 14.66 7.10 -9.14
C PRO A 28 15.26 6.96 -7.73
N LYS A 29 15.52 5.71 -7.33
CA LYS A 29 16.05 5.38 -6.01
C LYS A 29 16.90 4.13 -6.09
N ALA A 30 18.18 4.23 -5.73
CA ALA A 30 19.14 3.13 -5.89
C ALA A 30 18.81 1.91 -5.02
N GLU A 31 18.16 2.14 -3.88
CA GLU A 31 17.75 1.12 -2.93
C GLU A 31 16.45 0.41 -3.34
N TRP A 32 15.74 0.90 -4.36
CA TRP A 32 14.57 0.23 -4.92
C TRP A 32 14.99 -0.61 -6.11
N LYS A 33 14.89 -1.92 -5.96
CA LYS A 33 15.28 -2.88 -6.99
C LYS A 33 14.05 -3.61 -7.47
N ILE A 34 13.86 -3.67 -8.79
CA ILE A 34 12.87 -4.58 -9.35
C ILE A 34 13.55 -5.93 -9.53
N ILE A 35 13.07 -6.92 -8.79
CA ILE A 35 13.63 -8.28 -8.79
C ILE A 35 12.57 -9.28 -9.21
N LYS A 36 13.00 -10.43 -9.71
CA LYS A 36 12.09 -11.55 -9.92
C LYS A 36 11.63 -12.10 -8.57
N PRO A 37 10.33 -12.34 -8.34
CA PRO A 37 9.87 -13.00 -7.14
C PRO A 37 10.43 -14.44 -7.06
N GLU A 38 10.84 -14.85 -5.87
CA GLU A 38 11.30 -16.23 -5.61
C GLU A 38 10.12 -17.15 -5.28
N GLU A 39 9.06 -16.56 -4.73
CA GLU A 39 7.85 -17.20 -4.27
C GLU A 39 6.91 -17.52 -5.46
N LYS A 40 6.29 -18.70 -5.44
CA LYS A 40 5.35 -19.15 -6.48
C LYS A 40 3.91 -18.74 -6.18
N LEU A 41 3.67 -17.46 -5.95
CA LEU A 41 2.31 -16.93 -5.86
C LEU A 41 1.88 -16.49 -7.26
N ALA A 42 0.78 -17.05 -7.78
CA ALA A 42 0.37 -16.83 -9.18
C ALA A 42 0.13 -15.36 -9.55
N ALA A 43 -0.22 -14.52 -8.57
CA ALA A 43 -0.41 -13.09 -8.80
C ALA A 43 0.91 -12.28 -8.82
N LEU A 44 2.01 -12.84 -8.32
CA LEU A 44 3.34 -12.24 -8.51
C LEU A 44 3.78 -12.62 -9.92
N GLY A 45 4.04 -11.61 -10.76
CA GLY A 45 4.49 -11.87 -12.13
C GLY A 45 6.01 -11.90 -12.22
N LYS A 46 6.56 -11.15 -13.18
CA LYS A 46 7.99 -11.14 -13.53
C LYS A 46 8.81 -10.24 -12.62
N GLY A 47 8.20 -9.26 -11.97
CA GLY A 47 8.88 -8.26 -11.15
C GLY A 47 8.13 -7.93 -9.88
N VAL A 48 8.87 -7.68 -8.81
CA VAL A 48 8.40 -7.07 -7.57
C VAL A 48 9.39 -6.00 -7.16
N MET A 49 8.92 -4.94 -6.49
CA MET A 49 9.81 -3.95 -5.90
C MET A 49 10.34 -4.47 -4.58
N ASP A 50 11.66 -4.60 -4.46
CA ASP A 50 12.39 -4.98 -3.26
C ASP A 50 13.19 -3.79 -2.74
N THR A 51 13.07 -3.52 -1.45
CA THR A 51 13.83 -2.43 -0.81
C THR A 51 14.23 -2.79 0.62
N ALA A 52 15.51 -2.57 0.92
CA ALA A 52 16.11 -2.71 2.23
C ALA A 52 16.76 -1.38 2.62
N GLY A 53 16.15 -0.66 3.56
CA GLY A 53 16.52 0.72 3.85
C GLY A 53 16.21 1.71 2.70
N GLY A 54 16.96 2.82 2.65
CA GLY A 54 16.81 3.83 1.60
C GLY A 54 15.79 4.94 1.89
N GLU A 55 15.11 4.92 3.04
CA GLU A 55 14.14 5.95 3.41
C GLU A 55 12.93 6.02 2.45
N ALA A 56 12.19 7.12 2.46
CA ALA A 56 11.00 7.29 1.62
C ALA A 56 11.35 7.45 0.14
N ASN A 57 10.52 6.86 -0.71
CA ASN A 57 10.44 7.17 -2.13
C ASN A 57 8.98 7.11 -2.59
N THR A 58 8.63 7.94 -3.56
CA THR A 58 7.22 8.17 -3.93
C THR A 58 7.00 8.23 -5.42
N THR A 59 5.73 8.17 -5.80
CA THR A 59 5.25 8.53 -7.12
C THR A 59 5.66 9.97 -7.46
N LYS A 60 5.79 10.25 -8.77
CA LYS A 60 5.92 11.62 -9.30
C LYS A 60 4.59 12.37 -9.31
N GLU A 61 3.48 11.66 -9.42
CA GLU A 61 2.14 12.22 -9.18
C GLU A 61 2.00 12.60 -7.70
N LYS A 62 1.45 13.79 -7.43
CA LYS A 62 1.39 14.42 -6.10
C LYS A 62 -0.01 14.87 -5.70
N ASN A 63 -1.01 14.70 -6.56
CA ASN A 63 -2.34 15.26 -6.36
C ASN A 63 -3.33 14.25 -5.76
N PHE A 64 -2.88 13.09 -5.28
CA PHE A 64 -3.76 12.14 -4.61
C PHE A 64 -4.37 12.78 -3.36
N LYS A 65 -5.69 12.77 -3.31
CA LYS A 65 -6.53 13.18 -2.17
C LYS A 65 -7.71 12.22 -2.13
N ASP A 66 -8.20 11.91 -0.94
CA ASP A 66 -9.44 11.13 -0.77
C ASP A 66 -9.46 9.88 -1.68
N PHE A 67 -8.59 8.91 -1.39
CA PHE A 67 -8.32 7.77 -2.27
C PHE A 67 -8.39 6.43 -1.52
N ILE A 68 -8.48 5.36 -2.29
CA ILE A 68 -8.12 4.02 -1.84
C ILE A 68 -6.76 3.66 -2.44
N PHE A 69 -5.88 3.13 -1.59
CA PHE A 69 -4.56 2.65 -1.99
C PHE A 69 -4.43 1.18 -1.63
N GLU A 70 -4.10 0.38 -2.64
CA GLU A 70 -3.87 -1.04 -2.47
C GLU A 70 -2.49 -1.43 -2.99
N ALA A 71 -1.89 -2.39 -2.32
CA ALA A 71 -0.65 -3.01 -2.76
C ALA A 71 -0.52 -4.37 -2.07
N ASP A 72 0.03 -5.34 -2.80
CA ASP A 72 0.60 -6.52 -2.18
C ASP A 72 1.91 -6.13 -1.49
N PHE A 73 2.16 -6.67 -0.30
CA PHE A 73 3.37 -6.43 0.46
C PHE A 73 3.86 -7.70 1.15
N ASN A 74 5.17 -7.78 1.37
CA ASN A 74 5.82 -8.84 2.13
C ASN A 74 6.86 -8.21 3.06
N ALA A 75 6.70 -8.42 4.37
CA ALA A 75 7.72 -8.07 5.35
C ALA A 75 8.75 -9.20 5.42
N LYS A 76 10.00 -8.94 5.02
CA LYS A 76 11.05 -9.96 5.17
C LYS A 76 11.36 -10.19 6.65
N LYS A 77 11.86 -11.37 6.99
CA LYS A 77 12.12 -11.79 8.37
C LYS A 77 13.01 -10.82 9.15
N GLY A 78 14.01 -10.23 8.47
CA GLY A 78 14.87 -9.20 9.06
C GLY A 78 14.21 -7.82 9.20
N GLY A 79 13.11 -7.57 8.47
CA GLY A 79 12.51 -6.25 8.31
C GLY A 79 11.38 -5.91 9.29
N SER A 80 10.55 -6.89 9.68
CA SER A 80 9.49 -6.83 10.71
C SER A 80 8.45 -5.68 10.66
N LEU A 81 8.60 -4.70 9.76
CA LEU A 81 7.73 -3.54 9.53
C LEU A 81 7.73 -3.23 8.02
N THR A 82 6.57 -2.92 7.43
CA THR A 82 6.45 -2.45 6.05
C THR A 82 5.90 -1.04 5.99
N GLY A 83 6.66 -0.10 5.42
CA GLY A 83 6.32 1.32 5.40
C GLY A 83 5.62 1.79 4.13
N PHE A 84 4.47 2.44 4.31
CA PHE A 84 3.66 3.10 3.28
C PHE A 84 3.69 4.61 3.51
N VAL A 85 3.86 5.39 2.45
CA VAL A 85 3.98 6.86 2.50
C VAL A 85 2.73 7.47 1.88
N PHE A 86 2.08 8.40 2.58
CA PHE A 86 0.91 9.15 2.09
C PHE A 86 1.12 10.65 2.24
N GLY A 87 0.48 11.43 1.37
CA GLY A 87 0.47 12.89 1.50
C GLY A 87 1.87 13.51 1.38
N ALA A 88 2.78 12.88 0.64
CA ALA A 88 4.14 13.38 0.52
C ALA A 88 4.18 14.66 -0.33
N GLN A 89 4.70 15.74 0.27
CA GLN A 89 4.98 17.01 -0.41
C GLN A 89 6.37 16.99 -1.06
N ASP A 90 7.29 16.28 -0.40
CA ASP A 90 8.66 16.05 -0.83
C ASP A 90 9.14 14.67 -0.34
N LEU A 91 10.34 14.29 -0.79
CA LEU A 91 10.91 12.96 -0.54
C LEU A 91 11.52 12.79 0.86
N ALA A 92 11.68 13.85 1.66
CA ALA A 92 12.58 13.82 2.82
C ALA A 92 11.92 14.21 4.16
N ASN A 93 11.04 15.21 4.14
CA ASN A 93 10.73 16.00 5.31
C ASN A 93 9.26 16.30 5.54
N ASN A 94 8.38 16.07 4.55
CA ASN A 94 6.96 16.42 4.67
C ASN A 94 6.06 15.31 4.08
N PHE A 95 5.70 14.33 4.93
CA PHE A 95 4.83 13.21 4.56
C PHE A 95 4.27 12.49 5.81
N TYR A 96 3.20 11.72 5.62
CA TYR A 96 2.85 10.67 6.56
C TYR A 96 3.58 9.38 6.21
N MET A 97 3.99 8.62 7.23
CA MET A 97 4.47 7.25 7.05
C MET A 97 3.68 6.31 7.95
N HIS A 98 3.25 5.17 7.41
CA HIS A 98 2.47 4.15 8.09
C HIS A 98 3.19 2.82 8.00
N GLN A 99 3.47 2.21 9.14
CA GLN A 99 4.11 0.91 9.23
C GLN A 99 3.13 -0.15 9.73
N ILE A 100 2.99 -1.23 8.97
CA ILE A 100 2.34 -2.45 9.44
C ILE A 100 3.45 -3.33 10.04
N SER A 101 3.36 -3.66 11.34
CA SER A 101 4.29 -4.64 11.93
C SER A 101 3.89 -6.07 11.63
N ALA A 102 4.91 -6.93 11.50
CA ALA A 102 4.75 -8.37 11.44
C ALA A 102 4.98 -9.04 12.80
N THR A 103 4.45 -10.25 12.99
CA THR A 103 4.67 -11.11 14.16
C THR A 103 6.17 -11.29 14.40
N GLY A 104 6.60 -11.23 15.66
CA GLY A 104 8.02 -11.29 16.03
C GLY A 104 8.74 -9.95 15.94
N SER A 105 8.07 -8.87 15.52
CA SER A 105 8.57 -7.51 15.77
C SER A 105 8.66 -7.23 17.27
N ASN A 106 9.44 -6.22 17.66
CA ASN A 106 9.55 -5.76 19.06
C ASN A 106 8.27 -5.03 19.57
N HIS A 107 7.14 -5.25 18.90
CA HIS A 107 5.87 -4.61 19.18
C HIS A 107 4.82 -5.67 19.48
N THR A 108 4.46 -5.80 20.76
CA THR A 108 3.42 -6.71 21.25
C THR A 108 2.39 -5.91 22.06
N PRO A 109 1.09 -5.92 21.68
CA PRO A 109 0.55 -6.53 20.47
C PRO A 109 1.14 -5.91 19.20
N ASN A 110 1.05 -6.63 18.07
CA ASN A 110 1.37 -6.07 16.76
C ASN A 110 0.63 -4.76 16.56
N HIS A 111 1.28 -3.81 15.92
CA HIS A 111 0.76 -2.46 15.74
C HIS A 111 0.74 -2.02 14.29
N LEU A 112 -0.12 -1.04 14.03
CA LEU A 112 0.13 -0.03 13.04
C LEU A 112 0.89 1.11 13.71
N ARG A 113 2.04 1.50 13.17
CA ARG A 113 2.79 2.66 13.65
C ARG A 113 2.76 3.73 12.59
N TRP A 114 2.03 4.81 12.84
CA TRP A 114 1.98 5.93 11.93
C TRP A 114 2.78 7.12 12.43
N HIS A 115 3.26 7.91 11.48
CA HIS A 115 4.23 8.96 11.70
C HIS A 115 3.86 10.19 10.90
N ILE A 116 4.18 11.34 11.46
CA ILE A 116 4.21 12.60 10.73
C ILE A 116 5.67 13.00 10.64
N ARG A 117 6.20 13.04 9.41
CA ARG A 117 7.46 13.73 9.11
C ARG A 117 7.08 15.15 8.73
N LEU A 118 7.42 16.13 9.56
CA LEU A 118 7.11 17.55 9.32
C LEU A 118 8.36 18.38 9.51
N LYS A 119 8.83 19.04 8.46
CA LYS A 119 10.05 19.86 8.46
C LYS A 119 11.25 19.14 9.08
N GLY A 120 11.35 17.83 8.84
CA GLY A 120 12.43 17.02 9.36
C GLY A 120 12.30 16.57 10.82
N ALA A 121 11.19 16.86 11.50
CA ALA A 121 10.85 16.30 12.81
C ALA A 121 9.93 15.09 12.65
N TRP A 122 10.09 14.10 13.53
CA TRP A 122 9.22 12.92 13.60
C TRP A 122 8.25 13.02 14.76
N GLN A 123 6.97 12.82 14.47
CA GLN A 123 5.95 12.47 15.47
C GLN A 123 5.55 11.03 15.25
N VAL A 124 5.36 10.27 16.32
CA VAL A 124 5.17 8.82 16.29
C VAL A 124 3.91 8.43 17.05
N PHE A 125 3.07 7.62 16.45
CA PHE A 125 1.79 7.20 17.01
C PHE A 125 1.58 5.69 16.81
N PRO A 126 1.70 4.87 17.87
CA PRO A 126 1.39 3.45 17.79
C PRO A 126 -0.11 3.19 17.99
N ILE A 127 -0.67 2.27 17.20
CA ILE A 127 -2.03 1.76 17.32
C ILE A 127 -1.95 0.24 17.33
N ALA A 128 -2.33 -0.40 18.44
CA ALA A 128 -2.44 -1.86 18.48
C ALA A 128 -3.41 -2.35 17.41
N PHE A 129 -3.09 -3.48 16.76
CA PHE A 129 -4.02 -4.11 15.84
C PHE A 129 -5.34 -4.44 16.53
N LEU A 130 -6.43 -4.14 15.83
CA LEU A 130 -7.78 -4.47 16.28
C LEU A 130 -7.90 -5.98 16.44
N LYS A 131 -8.69 -6.44 17.42
CA LYS A 131 -9.06 -7.85 17.63
C LYS A 131 -7.88 -8.84 17.75
N GLY A 132 -6.66 -8.37 18.00
CA GLY A 132 -5.48 -9.24 18.09
C GLY A 132 -5.09 -9.87 16.74
N GLU A 133 -5.46 -9.23 15.63
CA GLU A 133 -5.03 -9.65 14.29
C GLU A 133 -3.50 -9.73 14.20
N LYS A 134 -2.99 -10.53 13.26
CA LYS A 134 -1.55 -10.81 13.08
C LYS A 134 -1.17 -10.85 11.62
N VAL A 135 -0.05 -10.23 11.28
CA VAL A 135 0.56 -10.29 9.94
C VAL A 135 1.88 -11.03 10.13
N ASP A 136 2.09 -12.13 9.42
CA ASP A 136 3.33 -12.90 9.60
C ASP A 136 4.43 -12.42 8.63
N PRO A 137 5.72 -12.47 9.03
CA PRO A 137 6.80 -12.18 8.11
C PRO A 137 6.89 -13.26 7.03
N GLU A 138 7.49 -12.93 5.89
CA GLU A 138 7.66 -13.82 4.72
C GLU A 138 6.34 -14.26 4.06
N VAL A 139 5.18 -13.75 4.50
CA VAL A 139 3.88 -13.97 3.86
C VAL A 139 3.50 -12.74 3.05
N TRP A 140 2.99 -12.96 1.83
CA TRP A 140 2.43 -11.91 1.00
C TRP A 140 1.01 -11.59 1.42
N TYR A 141 0.74 -10.30 1.64
CA TYR A 141 -0.57 -9.77 1.99
C TYR A 141 -0.97 -8.67 1.02
N ARG A 142 -2.24 -8.67 0.62
CA ARG A 142 -2.90 -7.52 0.02
C ARG A 142 -3.24 -6.54 1.13
N SER A 143 -2.75 -5.32 1.06
CA SER A 143 -3.23 -4.20 1.87
C SER A 143 -4.27 -3.37 1.11
N ARG A 144 -5.27 -2.87 1.83
CA ARG A 144 -6.20 -1.83 1.36
C ARG A 144 -6.24 -0.71 2.39
N TRP A 145 -5.89 0.49 1.95
CA TRP A 145 -5.90 1.71 2.74
C TRP A 145 -6.99 2.63 2.22
N ILE A 146 -8.00 2.90 3.05
CA ILE A 146 -9.01 3.93 2.77
C ILE A 146 -8.53 5.21 3.42
N VAL A 147 -8.18 6.21 2.61
CA VAL A 147 -7.66 7.50 3.05
C VAL A 147 -8.68 8.58 2.71
N LYS A 148 -9.50 8.99 3.69
CA LYS A 148 -10.58 9.97 3.50
C LYS A 148 -10.46 11.13 4.48
N ASN A 149 -10.20 12.32 3.96
CA ASN A 149 -9.80 13.51 4.70
C ASN A 149 -8.53 13.24 5.51
N PHE A 150 -8.69 13.05 6.82
CA PHE A 150 -7.63 12.70 7.76
C PHE A 150 -8.01 11.43 8.52
N ASN A 151 -8.96 10.65 7.99
CA ASN A 151 -9.34 9.35 8.52
C ASN A 151 -8.71 8.28 7.65
N PHE A 152 -8.17 7.28 8.33
CA PHE A 152 -7.43 6.21 7.70
C PHE A 152 -7.98 4.90 8.21
N LYS A 153 -8.22 3.96 7.31
CA LYS A 153 -8.57 2.59 7.63
C LYS A 153 -7.65 1.68 6.85
N VAL A 154 -7.14 0.65 7.50
CA VAL A 154 -6.32 -0.36 6.83
C VAL A 154 -6.89 -1.74 7.03
N PHE A 155 -6.96 -2.46 5.93
CA PHE A 155 -7.39 -3.85 5.85
C PHE A 155 -6.28 -4.67 5.22
N VAL A 156 -6.19 -5.93 5.60
CA VAL A 156 -5.26 -6.88 5.01
C VAL A 156 -5.98 -8.19 4.69
N LEU A 157 -5.42 -8.95 3.76
CA LEU A 157 -5.76 -10.35 3.50
C LEU A 157 -4.52 -10.99 2.87
N GLU A 158 -4.25 -12.25 3.15
CA GLU A 158 -3.22 -13.01 2.45
C GLU A 158 -3.44 -12.88 0.94
N SER A 159 -2.39 -12.52 0.18
CA SER A 159 -2.53 -12.23 -1.25
C SER A 159 -3.09 -13.44 -2.00
N GLU A 160 -2.68 -14.66 -1.63
CA GLU A 160 -3.20 -15.88 -2.25
C GLU A 160 -4.72 -16.00 -2.14
N ASP A 161 -5.28 -15.64 -0.98
CA ASP A 161 -6.72 -15.69 -0.75
C ASP A 161 -7.45 -14.52 -1.40
N PHE A 162 -6.85 -13.33 -1.41
CA PHE A 162 -7.39 -12.19 -2.15
C PHE A 162 -7.54 -12.53 -3.64
N TRP A 163 -6.50 -13.10 -4.26
CA TRP A 163 -6.47 -13.36 -5.69
C TRP A 163 -7.36 -14.53 -6.14
N LYS A 164 -7.82 -15.40 -5.23
CA LYS A 164 -8.86 -16.41 -5.53
C LYS A 164 -10.20 -15.77 -5.87
N ASN A 165 -10.57 -14.67 -5.21
CA ASN A 165 -11.80 -13.93 -5.46
C ASN A 165 -11.70 -12.47 -5.03
N PRO A 166 -11.06 -11.59 -5.83
CA PRO A 166 -10.86 -10.18 -5.45
C PRO A 166 -12.17 -9.43 -5.16
N ARG A 167 -13.27 -9.80 -5.83
CA ARG A 167 -14.59 -9.15 -5.67
C ARG A 167 -15.30 -9.56 -4.38
N GLY A 168 -15.09 -10.78 -3.91
CA GLY A 168 -15.67 -11.30 -2.66
C GLY A 168 -14.67 -11.36 -1.51
N ALA A 169 -13.49 -10.77 -1.66
CA ALA A 169 -12.41 -10.87 -0.71
C ALA A 169 -12.82 -10.26 0.65
N GLN A 170 -12.83 -11.08 1.68
CA GLN A 170 -13.15 -10.65 3.04
C GLN A 170 -11.87 -10.20 3.75
N MET A 171 -11.47 -8.96 3.53
CA MET A 171 -10.29 -8.39 4.18
C MET A 171 -10.56 -8.09 5.65
N ARG A 172 -9.57 -8.37 6.50
CA ARG A 172 -9.62 -8.09 7.93
C ARG A 172 -9.10 -6.70 8.22
N LYS A 173 -9.90 -5.90 8.93
CA LYS A 173 -9.54 -4.55 9.36
C LYS A 173 -8.56 -4.59 10.53
N ILE A 174 -7.33 -4.11 10.33
CA ILE A 174 -6.29 -4.14 11.35
C ILE A 174 -6.17 -2.84 12.14
N ALA A 175 -6.52 -1.69 11.57
CA ALA A 175 -6.49 -0.40 12.26
C ALA A 175 -7.42 0.65 11.63
N ASP A 176 -7.79 1.65 12.43
CA ASP A 176 -8.53 2.86 12.05
C ASP A 176 -8.20 4.01 13.00
N TRP A 177 -7.92 5.18 12.46
CA TRP A 177 -7.67 6.38 13.23
C TRP A 177 -7.95 7.65 12.43
N THR A 178 -8.02 8.76 13.16
CA THR A 178 -8.09 10.10 12.61
C THR A 178 -6.87 10.89 13.03
N ASP A 179 -6.14 11.47 12.07
CA ASP A 179 -5.15 12.49 12.37
C ASP A 179 -5.84 13.83 12.72
N LYS A 180 -5.59 14.30 13.94
CA LYS A 180 -6.13 15.58 14.44
C LYS A 180 -5.28 16.77 14.02
N SER A 181 -4.02 16.56 13.62
CA SER A 181 -3.09 17.63 13.24
C SER A 181 -3.31 18.14 11.83
N ARG A 182 -3.91 17.33 10.94
CA ARG A 182 -4.40 17.71 9.60
C ARG A 182 -3.31 18.27 8.68
N GLN A 183 -2.10 17.71 8.73
CA GLN A 183 -0.92 18.30 8.08
C GLN A 183 -0.96 18.19 6.54
N PHE A 184 -1.16 16.98 6.01
CA PHE A 184 -1.03 16.72 4.57
C PHE A 184 -2.37 16.26 3.98
N ARG A 185 -3.10 17.16 3.32
CA ARG A 185 -4.42 16.86 2.76
C ARG A 185 -4.37 16.09 1.43
N SER A 186 -3.32 16.31 0.66
CA SER A 186 -3.03 15.65 -0.61
C SER A 186 -1.53 15.45 -0.72
N GLY A 187 -1.06 14.58 -1.61
CA GLY A 187 0.37 14.41 -1.86
C GLY A 187 0.66 13.13 -2.62
N ALA A 188 1.93 12.88 -2.90
CA ALA A 188 2.36 11.62 -3.49
C ALA A 188 2.15 10.45 -2.51
N VAL A 189 2.07 9.24 -3.07
CA VAL A 189 2.08 7.98 -2.32
C VAL A 189 3.36 7.22 -2.58
N GLY A 190 3.70 6.26 -1.74
CA GLY A 190 4.83 5.39 -1.99
C GLY A 190 5.16 4.50 -0.81
N PHE A 191 6.44 4.18 -0.70
CA PHE A 191 6.93 3.24 0.30
C PHE A 191 8.16 3.78 1.01
N ARG A 192 8.46 3.23 2.18
CA ARG A 192 9.64 3.57 2.96
C ARG A 192 10.16 2.35 3.69
N ALA A 193 11.48 2.15 3.61
CA ALA A 193 12.20 1.24 4.48
C ALA A 193 13.29 2.00 5.26
N SER A 194 13.31 1.85 6.58
CA SER A 194 14.41 2.35 7.42
C SER A 194 15.60 1.38 7.44
N GLY A 195 16.74 1.78 8.02
CA GLY A 195 18.01 1.03 7.97
C GLY A 195 18.05 -0.39 8.55
N GLY A 196 16.96 -0.91 9.10
CA GLY A 196 16.81 -2.32 9.49
C GLY A 196 15.59 -3.00 8.87
N GLU A 197 14.88 -2.32 7.97
CA GLU A 197 13.65 -2.81 7.36
C GLU A 197 13.95 -3.33 5.96
N HIS A 198 13.37 -4.50 5.63
CA HIS A 198 13.42 -5.11 4.30
C HIS A 198 12.03 -5.61 3.93
N MET A 199 11.56 -5.14 2.79
CA MET A 199 10.19 -5.33 2.35
C MET A 199 10.12 -5.45 0.83
N ARG A 200 9.07 -6.12 0.37
CA ARG A 200 8.70 -6.20 -1.04
C ARG A 200 7.29 -5.69 -1.26
N TYR A 201 7.04 -5.16 -2.45
CA TYR A 201 5.74 -4.66 -2.88
C TYR A 201 5.43 -5.06 -4.33
N ASP A 202 4.15 -5.26 -4.62
CA ASP A 202 3.65 -5.55 -5.96
C ASP A 202 2.19 -5.08 -6.11
N ASN A 203 1.68 -5.08 -7.34
CA ASN A 203 0.27 -4.84 -7.70
C ASN A 203 -0.28 -3.55 -7.05
N VAL A 204 0.45 -2.45 -7.18
CA VAL A 204 0.12 -1.14 -6.62
C VAL A 204 -1.03 -0.52 -7.39
N LEU A 205 -2.04 -0.03 -6.67
CA LEU A 205 -3.19 0.64 -7.26
C LEU A 205 -3.67 1.78 -6.37
N VAL A 206 -3.87 2.95 -6.96
CA VAL A 206 -4.53 4.09 -6.34
C VAL A 206 -5.74 4.43 -7.18
N TYR A 207 -6.90 4.57 -6.54
CA TYR A 207 -8.13 4.99 -7.20
C TYR A 207 -8.93 5.90 -6.26
N ASP A 208 -9.83 6.70 -6.83
CA ASP A 208 -10.67 7.57 -6.03
C ASP A 208 -11.64 6.77 -5.13
N ILE A 209 -12.22 7.42 -4.12
CA ILE A 209 -13.09 6.70 -3.18
C ILE A 209 -14.36 6.17 -3.84
N GLY A 210 -14.84 6.80 -4.92
CA GLY A 210 -16.01 6.36 -5.72
C GLY A 210 -17.19 5.82 -4.89
N ASP A 211 -18.01 4.97 -5.52
CA ASP A 211 -18.51 3.79 -4.80
C ASP A 211 -17.32 2.83 -4.73
N ASP A 212 -16.84 2.49 -3.53
CA ASP A 212 -15.72 1.54 -3.37
C ASP A 212 -16.06 0.28 -4.18
N PRO A 213 -15.30 -0.04 -5.24
CA PRO A 213 -15.66 -1.05 -6.23
C PRO A 213 -15.59 -2.47 -5.65
N PHE A 214 -15.20 -2.59 -4.37
CA PHE A 214 -15.20 -3.81 -3.58
C PHE A 214 -16.28 -3.83 -2.48
N SER A 215 -17.11 -2.79 -2.36
CA SER A 215 -18.05 -2.64 -1.25
C SER A 215 -19.48 -3.12 -1.52
N VAL A 216 -19.96 -3.19 -2.77
CA VAL A 216 -21.19 -3.91 -3.18
C VAL A 216 -21.30 -3.98 -4.73
N ASP A 217 -21.87 -5.07 -5.27
CA ASP A 217 -22.09 -5.40 -6.71
C ASP A 217 -23.06 -4.38 -7.40
N PRO A 218 -22.93 -4.02 -8.70
CA PRO A 218 -22.91 -4.97 -9.82
C PRO A 218 -21.75 -4.81 -10.81
N SER A 219 -20.99 -5.89 -10.97
CA SER A 219 -20.57 -6.48 -12.24
C SER A 219 -20.17 -5.50 -13.35
N THR A 220 -18.86 -5.34 -13.60
CA THR A 220 -18.29 -5.61 -14.94
C THR A 220 -16.79 -5.31 -15.10
N LYS A 221 -16.10 -4.49 -14.28
CA LYS A 221 -14.83 -3.90 -14.79
C LYS A 221 -13.52 -4.07 -14.00
N LEU A 222 -13.51 -4.56 -12.76
CA LEU A 222 -12.22 -4.83 -12.07
C LEU A 222 -11.52 -6.13 -12.49
N SER A 223 -12.29 -7.13 -12.94
CA SER A 223 -11.71 -8.32 -13.58
C SER A 223 -11.01 -7.97 -14.90
N THR A 224 -11.36 -6.83 -15.49
CA THR A 224 -10.78 -6.34 -16.72
C THR A 224 -9.42 -5.70 -16.43
N VAL A 225 -9.27 -4.84 -15.41
CA VAL A 225 -7.99 -4.19 -15.12
C VAL A 225 -6.89 -5.18 -14.72
N TRP A 226 -7.11 -6.01 -13.70
CA TRP A 226 -6.08 -6.98 -13.28
C TRP A 226 -6.00 -8.22 -14.19
N GLY A 227 -7.13 -8.60 -14.81
CA GLY A 227 -7.15 -9.68 -15.79
C GLY A 227 -6.43 -9.30 -17.08
N GLU A 228 -6.55 -8.06 -17.57
CA GLU A 228 -5.77 -7.57 -18.72
C GLU A 228 -4.28 -7.43 -18.36
N LEU A 229 -3.95 -6.89 -17.18
CA LEU A 229 -2.56 -6.76 -16.73
C LEU A 229 -1.80 -8.10 -16.62
N LYS A 230 -2.50 -9.19 -16.26
CA LYS A 230 -1.88 -10.53 -16.08
C LYS A 230 -2.17 -11.52 -17.21
N MET A 231 -3.11 -11.27 -18.14
CA MET A 231 -3.38 -12.15 -19.29
C MET A 231 -2.75 -11.70 -20.62
N GLU A 232 -2.14 -10.51 -20.69
CA GLU A 232 -1.39 -10.04 -21.88
C GLU A 232 0.13 -10.34 -21.85
N GLN A 233 0.58 -11.30 -21.02
CA GLN A 233 2.01 -11.67 -20.90
C GLN A 233 2.35 -13.11 -21.25
#